data_AF-A0A6I3XC81-F1
#
_entry.id   AF-A0A6I3XC81-F1
#
_cell.length_a   1.000
_cell.length_b   1.000
_cell.length_c   1.000
_cell.angle_alpha   90.00
_cell.angle_beta   90.00
_cell.angle_gamma   90.00
#
_symmetry.space_group_name_H-M   'P 1'
#
loop_
_entity.id
_entity.type
_entity.pdbx_description
1 polymer ?
#
loop_
_entity_poly.entity_id
_entity_poly.type
_entity_poly.pdbx_seq_one_letter_code
_entity_poly.pdbx_strand_id
1 'polypeptide(L)'
;MDKFYLQIARNLRLRGWGDAEQQMCSGIAALGRLAGIDVDMGRGPGDIDTLLIEAAYQSNFNDAEFLGGPCCFGFVETVVDVDILKLQADTVAQGLADYIRGRAEAASIREAEAQLALIDAAFAWLRKARQTARHWPEWGHETIPGRLTRRR
;
A
#
# COMPACT_ATOMS: atom_id res chain seq x y z
N MET A 1 7.74 -6.12 16.21
CA MET A 1 7.91 -4.88 15.42
C MET A 1 8.89 -3.95 16.12
N ASP A 2 9.97 -3.57 15.44
CA ASP A 2 10.97 -2.62 15.93
C ASP A 2 10.35 -1.22 16.18
N LYS A 3 10.87 -0.46 17.14
CA LYS A 3 10.42 0.90 17.49
C LYS A 3 10.49 1.84 16.28
N PHE A 4 11.41 1.59 15.36
CA PHE A 4 11.57 2.31 14.11
C PHE A 4 10.32 2.23 13.21
N TYR A 5 9.77 1.03 13.00
CA TYR A 5 8.59 0.84 12.14
C TYR A 5 7.32 1.46 12.74
N LEU A 6 7.18 1.41 14.07
CA LEU A 6 6.11 2.10 14.78
C LEU A 6 6.21 3.63 14.65
N GLN A 7 7.41 4.17 14.49
CA GLN A 7 7.64 5.60 14.28
C GLN A 7 7.32 6.01 12.83
N ILE A 8 7.69 5.20 11.84
CA ILE A 8 7.32 5.40 10.44
C ILE A 8 5.79 5.42 10.28
N ALA A 9 5.10 4.41 10.80
CA ALA A 9 3.63 4.33 10.77
C ALA A 9 2.94 5.51 11.48
N ARG A 10 3.57 6.07 12.53
CA ARG A 10 3.05 7.26 13.24
C ARG A 10 3.22 8.57 12.47
N ASN A 11 4.20 8.64 11.57
CA ASN A 11 4.44 9.83 10.75
C ASN A 11 3.60 9.85 9.47
N LEU A 12 2.89 8.76 9.17
CA LEU A 12 1.94 8.66 8.07
C LEU A 12 0.78 9.66 8.30
N ARG A 13 0.77 10.75 7.51
CA ARG A 13 -0.27 11.79 7.60
C ARG A 13 -1.39 11.54 6.59
N LEU A 14 -2.16 10.48 6.82
CA LEU A 14 -3.34 10.14 6.02
C LEU A 14 -4.54 11.01 6.41
N ARG A 15 -5.17 11.69 5.45
CA ARG A 15 -6.29 12.63 5.66
C ARG A 15 -7.58 12.15 4.99
N GLY A 16 -7.47 11.28 3.99
CA GLY A 16 -8.58 10.64 3.29
C GLY A 16 -8.25 9.21 2.91
N TRP A 17 -9.24 8.48 2.40
CA TRP A 17 -9.04 7.12 1.93
C TRP A 17 -8.17 7.05 0.66
N GLY A 18 -8.24 8.06 -0.22
CA GLY A 18 -7.34 8.18 -1.36
C GLY A 18 -5.86 8.29 -0.97
N ASP A 19 -5.54 8.99 0.13
CA ASP A 19 -4.15 9.03 0.65
C ASP A 19 -3.68 7.64 1.10
N ALA A 20 -4.57 6.84 1.70
CA ALA A 20 -4.25 5.50 2.17
C ALA A 20 -4.01 4.56 0.99
N GLU A 21 -4.91 4.57 0.00
CA GLU A 21 -4.78 3.78 -1.24
C GLU A 21 -3.53 4.15 -2.02
N GLN A 22 -3.26 5.44 -2.17
CA GLN A 22 -2.03 5.94 -2.80
C GLN A 22 -0.78 5.45 -2.07
N GLN A 23 -0.77 5.47 -0.73
CA GLN A 23 0.35 4.98 0.06
C GLN A 23 0.57 3.47 -0.11
N MET A 24 -0.51 2.68 -0.19
CA MET A 24 -0.43 1.23 -0.42
C MET A 24 0.13 0.91 -1.81
N CYS A 25 -0.41 1.54 -2.86
CA CYS A 25 0.11 1.42 -4.23
C CYS A 25 1.58 1.85 -4.31
N SER A 26 1.92 3.01 -3.75
CA SER A 26 3.29 3.51 -3.77
C SER A 26 4.27 2.57 -3.07
N GLY A 27 3.83 1.92 -1.99
CA GLY A 27 4.62 0.90 -1.29
C GLY A 27 4.86 -0.34 -2.14
N ILE A 28 3.84 -0.84 -2.84
CA ILE A 28 3.97 -1.99 -3.76
C ILE A 28 4.90 -1.66 -4.93
N ALA A 29 4.75 -0.47 -5.55
CA ALA A 29 5.64 -0.04 -6.62
C ALA A 29 7.10 0.13 -6.12
N ALA A 30 7.30 0.64 -4.90
CA ALA A 30 8.62 0.74 -4.29
C ALA A 30 9.24 -0.66 -4.06
N LEU A 31 8.45 -1.63 -3.57
CA LEU A 31 8.86 -3.03 -3.48
C LEU A 31 9.23 -3.60 -4.86
N GLY A 32 8.44 -3.29 -5.90
CA GLY A 32 8.76 -3.67 -7.27
C GLY A 32 10.13 -3.15 -7.74
N ARG A 33 10.38 -1.85 -7.55
CA ARG A 33 11.68 -1.24 -7.88
C ARG A 33 12.84 -1.90 -7.13
N LEU A 34 12.65 -2.20 -5.84
CA LEU A 34 13.65 -2.92 -5.03
C LEU A 34 13.88 -4.35 -5.53
N ALA A 35 12.86 -5.00 -6.07
CA ALA A 35 12.96 -6.32 -6.71
C ALA A 35 13.60 -6.26 -8.12
N GLY A 36 13.97 -5.07 -8.61
CA GLY A 36 14.53 -4.87 -9.94
C GLY A 36 13.51 -4.77 -11.06
N ILE A 37 12.23 -4.54 -10.73
CA ILE A 37 11.17 -4.29 -11.71
C ILE A 37 11.24 -2.83 -12.18
N ASP A 38 11.26 -2.66 -13.49
CA ASP A 38 10.93 -1.42 -14.17
C ASP A 38 9.40 -1.24 -14.13
N VAL A 39 8.95 -0.58 -13.07
CA VAL A 39 7.52 -0.31 -12.80
C VAL A 39 6.90 0.73 -13.73
N ASP A 40 7.68 1.35 -14.62
CA ASP A 40 7.16 2.24 -15.66
C ASP A 40 6.88 1.45 -16.96
N MET A 41 7.57 0.31 -17.15
CA MET A 41 7.51 -0.47 -18.40
C MET A 41 6.92 -1.87 -18.24
N GLY A 42 6.58 -2.30 -17.02
CA GLY A 42 6.05 -3.64 -16.75
C GLY A 42 7.07 -4.75 -17.04
N ARG A 43 8.36 -4.49 -16.78
CA ARG A 43 9.45 -5.44 -17.05
C ARG A 43 10.23 -5.72 -15.78
N GLY A 44 10.61 -6.97 -15.57
CA GLY A 44 11.41 -7.37 -14.41
C GLY A 44 12.39 -8.49 -14.73
N PRO A 45 13.08 -9.00 -13.69
CA PRO A 45 13.95 -10.16 -13.82
C PRO A 45 13.24 -11.38 -14.43
N GLY A 46 13.97 -12.23 -15.15
CA GLY A 46 13.38 -13.41 -15.80
C GLY A 46 12.92 -14.51 -14.84
N ASP A 47 13.33 -14.43 -13.56
CA ASP A 47 13.07 -15.39 -12.49
C ASP A 47 12.08 -14.89 -11.43
N ILE A 48 11.51 -13.69 -11.59
CA ILE A 48 10.38 -13.22 -10.78
C ILE A 48 9.05 -13.62 -11.44
N ASP A 49 8.04 -13.92 -10.63
CA ASP A 49 6.70 -14.23 -11.12
C ASP A 49 6.13 -13.03 -11.90
N THR A 50 5.62 -13.28 -13.11
CA THR A 50 5.02 -12.26 -13.98
C THR A 50 3.87 -11.52 -13.28
N LEU A 51 3.10 -12.18 -12.42
CA LEU A 51 2.02 -11.53 -11.66
C LEU A 51 2.54 -10.47 -10.69
N LEU A 52 3.75 -10.65 -10.13
CA LEU A 52 4.37 -9.65 -9.25
C LEU A 52 4.88 -8.44 -10.05
N ILE A 53 5.38 -8.68 -11.27
CA ILE A 53 5.79 -7.62 -12.20
C ILE A 53 4.58 -6.77 -12.59
N GLU A 54 3.49 -7.42 -13.01
CA GLU A 54 2.25 -6.75 -13.40
C GLU A 54 1.65 -5.95 -12.24
N ALA A 55 1.60 -6.55 -11.05
CA ALA A 55 1.07 -5.87 -9.87
C ALA A 55 1.90 -4.64 -9.48
N ALA A 56 3.24 -4.72 -9.53
CA ALA A 56 4.11 -3.59 -9.25
C ALA A 56 3.97 -2.46 -10.29
N TYR A 57 3.88 -2.82 -11.58
CA TYR A 57 3.62 -1.90 -12.67
C TYR A 57 2.28 -1.18 -12.50
N GLN A 58 1.21 -1.91 -12.26
CA GLN A 58 -0.12 -1.34 -12.06
C GLN A 58 -0.23 -0.51 -10.77
N SER A 59 0.69 -0.68 -9.82
CA SER A 59 0.78 0.12 -8.60
C SER A 59 1.56 1.43 -8.78
N ASN A 60 2.15 1.70 -9.95
CA ASN A 60 2.91 2.91 -10.21
C ASN A 60 2.00 4.13 -10.43
N PHE A 61 1.63 4.78 -9.33
CA PHE A 61 0.66 5.88 -9.32
C PHE A 61 1.11 7.18 -10.03
N ASN A 62 2.39 7.26 -10.44
CA ASN A 62 2.90 8.40 -11.21
C ASN A 62 2.66 8.24 -12.73
N ASP A 63 2.11 7.12 -13.18
CA ASP A 63 1.74 6.90 -14.58
C ASP A 63 0.43 7.64 -14.90
N ALA A 64 0.43 8.42 -15.99
CA ALA A 64 -0.77 9.09 -16.48
C ALA A 64 -1.84 8.11 -17.02
N GLU A 65 -1.44 6.88 -17.35
CA GLU A 65 -2.30 5.78 -17.78
C GLU A 65 -2.66 4.83 -16.63
N PHE A 66 -2.55 5.27 -15.37
CA PHE A 66 -2.80 4.45 -14.18
C PHE A 66 -4.07 3.58 -14.28
N LEU A 67 -3.88 2.26 -14.30
CA LEU A 67 -4.93 1.27 -14.63
C LEU A 67 -5.67 0.68 -13.41
N GLY A 68 -5.41 1.14 -12.19
CA GLY A 68 -6.09 0.62 -10.99
C GLY A 68 -5.47 -0.67 -10.45
N GLY A 69 -4.18 -0.63 -10.09
CA GLY A 69 -3.46 -1.77 -9.49
C GLY A 69 -4.10 -2.38 -8.23
N PRO A 70 -3.43 -3.34 -7.57
CA PRO A 70 -4.02 -4.22 -6.54
C PRO A 70 -4.61 -3.52 -5.30
N CYS A 71 -4.41 -2.21 -5.14
CA CYS A 71 -5.05 -1.42 -4.09
C CYS A 71 -6.29 -0.64 -4.56
N CYS A 72 -6.85 -0.98 -5.74
CA CYS A 72 -8.12 -0.57 -6.36
C CYS A 72 -8.77 0.73 -5.84
N PHE A 73 -8.83 1.74 -6.72
CA PHE A 73 -9.32 3.08 -6.41
C PHE A 73 -10.85 3.11 -6.26
N GLY A 74 -11.33 3.45 -5.07
CA GLY A 74 -12.73 3.83 -4.85
C GLY A 74 -13.75 2.72 -4.66
N PHE A 75 -13.28 1.50 -4.41
CA PHE A 75 -14.16 0.34 -4.19
C PHE A 75 -14.37 -0.03 -2.72
N VAL A 76 -13.68 0.63 -1.79
CA VAL A 76 -13.80 0.32 -0.36
C VAL A 76 -15.06 0.95 0.20
N GLU A 77 -16.18 0.25 0.09
CA GLU A 77 -17.48 0.68 0.64
C GLU A 77 -17.71 0.17 2.06
N THR A 78 -17.01 -0.87 2.47
CA THR A 78 -17.22 -1.58 3.73
C THR A 78 -15.90 -1.98 4.37
N VAL A 79 -15.98 -2.39 5.63
CA VAL A 79 -14.83 -2.94 6.37
C VAL A 79 -14.38 -4.28 5.76
N VAL A 80 -15.29 -5.02 5.13
CA VAL A 80 -15.00 -6.28 4.44
C VAL A 80 -14.18 -6.01 3.17
N ASP A 81 -14.50 -4.94 2.44
CA ASP A 81 -13.72 -4.56 1.25
C ASP A 81 -12.28 -4.22 1.61
N VAL A 82 -12.06 -3.56 2.76
CA VAL A 82 -10.70 -3.33 3.28
C VAL A 82 -9.95 -4.65 3.53
N ASP A 83 -10.63 -5.65 4.08
CA ASP A 83 -10.00 -6.95 4.38
C ASP A 83 -9.67 -7.74 3.12
N ILE A 84 -10.56 -7.72 2.12
CA ILE A 84 -10.34 -8.35 0.82
C ILE A 84 -9.16 -7.66 0.11
N LEU A 85 -9.15 -6.33 0.09
CA LEU A 85 -8.07 -5.54 -0.50
C LEU A 85 -6.73 -5.84 0.19
N LYS A 86 -6.74 -5.95 1.51
CA LYS A 86 -5.55 -6.32 2.28
C LYS A 86 -5.03 -7.70 1.90
N LEU A 87 -5.91 -8.69 1.78
CA LEU A 87 -5.50 -10.05 1.40
C LEU A 87 -4.78 -10.07 0.04
N GLN A 88 -5.31 -9.33 -0.94
CA GLN A 88 -4.73 -9.23 -2.28
C GLN A 88 -3.39 -8.49 -2.25
N ALA A 89 -3.34 -7.31 -1.61
CA ALA A 89 -2.14 -6.51 -1.51
C ALA A 89 -1.01 -7.21 -0.71
N ASP A 90 -1.35 -7.89 0.39
CA ASP A 90 -0.38 -8.64 1.20
C ASP A 90 0.25 -9.77 0.39
N THR A 91 -0.52 -10.46 -0.45
CA THR A 91 0.01 -11.53 -1.31
C THR A 91 1.11 -10.99 -2.25
N VAL A 92 0.86 -9.84 -2.88
CA VAL A 92 1.83 -9.19 -3.78
C VAL A 92 3.02 -8.64 -2.99
N ALA A 93 2.76 -7.86 -1.94
CA ALA A 93 3.79 -7.20 -1.16
C ALA A 93 4.73 -8.21 -0.51
N GLN A 94 4.18 -9.31 0.01
CA GLN A 94 4.96 -10.38 0.61
C GLN A 94 5.75 -11.17 -0.44
N GLY A 95 5.17 -11.46 -1.61
CA GLY A 95 5.89 -12.09 -2.72
C GLY A 95 7.08 -11.27 -3.20
N LEU A 96 6.92 -9.95 -3.35
CA LEU A 96 8.01 -9.04 -3.68
C LEU A 96 9.07 -9.00 -2.57
N ALA A 97 8.66 -8.90 -1.30
CA ALA A 97 9.58 -8.90 -0.17
C ALA A 97 10.38 -10.20 -0.06
N ASP A 98 9.74 -11.35 -0.30
CA ASP A 98 10.42 -12.65 -0.27
C ASP A 98 11.43 -12.79 -1.40
N TYR A 99 11.08 -12.30 -2.60
CA TYR A 99 12.02 -12.23 -3.72
C TYR A 99 13.25 -11.36 -3.37
N ILE A 100 13.04 -10.18 -2.77
CA ILE A 100 14.10 -9.26 -2.31
C ILE A 100 14.98 -9.93 -1.25
N ARG A 101 14.38 -10.56 -0.23
CA ARG A 101 15.11 -11.23 0.86
C ARG A 101 16.05 -12.33 0.36
N GLY A 102 15.70 -13.00 -0.73
CA GLY A 102 16.52 -14.05 -1.33
C GLY A 102 17.72 -13.55 -2.13
N ARG A 103 17.78 -12.26 -2.51
CA ARG A 103 18.67 -11.76 -3.57
C ARG A 103 19.35 -10.43 -3.31
N ALA A 104 18.75 -9.55 -2.51
CA ALA A 104 19.20 -8.17 -2.36
C ALA A 104 20.14 -7.98 -1.16
N GLU A 105 20.82 -6.84 -1.13
CA GLU A 105 21.67 -6.46 -0.01
C GLU A 105 20.86 -6.08 1.24
N ALA A 106 21.52 -6.09 2.40
CA ALA A 106 20.88 -5.83 3.70
C ALA A 106 20.16 -4.47 3.77
N ALA A 107 20.60 -3.47 2.99
CA ALA A 107 19.93 -2.18 2.90
C ALA A 107 18.56 -2.29 2.22
N SER A 108 18.50 -2.94 1.06
CA SER A 108 17.26 -3.19 0.32
C SER A 108 16.27 -4.04 1.11
N ILE A 109 16.76 -5.02 1.88
CA ILE A 109 15.90 -5.83 2.76
C ILE A 109 15.25 -4.95 3.83
N ARG A 110 16.03 -4.08 4.52
CA ARG A 110 15.46 -3.16 5.52
C ARG A 110 14.46 -2.18 4.91
N GLU A 111 14.74 -1.70 3.70
CA GLU A 111 13.80 -0.83 2.99
C GLU A 111 12.50 -1.58 2.64
N ALA A 112 12.59 -2.84 2.20
CA ALA A 112 11.41 -3.66 1.92
C ALA A 112 10.56 -3.87 3.18
N GLU A 113 11.17 -4.16 4.34
CA GLU A 113 10.46 -4.24 5.61
C GLU A 113 9.77 -2.90 6.00
N ALA A 114 10.41 -1.77 5.69
CA ALA A 114 9.82 -0.46 5.93
C ALA A 114 8.60 -0.21 5.04
N GLN A 115 8.66 -0.61 3.76
CA GLN A 115 7.53 -0.52 2.84
C GLN A 115 6.37 -1.43 3.28
N LEU A 116 6.64 -2.65 3.72
CA LEU A 116 5.62 -3.53 4.31
C LEU A 116 4.93 -2.89 5.51
N ALA A 117 5.71 -2.30 6.44
CA ALA A 117 5.15 -1.63 7.60
C ALA A 117 4.29 -0.39 7.23
N LEU A 118 4.66 0.34 6.18
CA LEU A 118 3.89 1.46 5.65
C LEU A 118 2.55 1.01 5.05
N ILE A 119 2.57 -0.08 4.26
CA ILE A 119 1.37 -0.68 3.67
C ILE A 119 0.41 -1.15 4.77
N ASP A 120 0.92 -1.88 5.77
CA ASP A 120 0.15 -2.33 6.93
C ASP A 120 -0.49 -1.18 7.71
N ALA A 121 0.28 -0.10 7.93
CA ALA A 121 -0.21 1.07 8.63
C ALA A 121 -1.33 1.78 7.86
N ALA A 122 -1.24 1.84 6.53
CA ALA A 122 -2.28 2.40 5.68
C ALA A 122 -3.57 1.56 5.73
N PHE A 123 -3.47 0.23 5.65
CA PHE A 123 -4.63 -0.66 5.81
C PHE A 123 -5.28 -0.52 7.19
N ALA A 124 -4.47 -0.50 8.26
CA ALA A 124 -4.97 -0.34 9.62
C ALA A 124 -5.70 0.99 9.82
N TRP A 125 -5.16 2.06 9.22
CA TRP A 125 -5.81 3.37 9.22
C TRP A 125 -7.14 3.33 8.45
N LEU A 126 -7.15 2.77 7.23
CA LEU A 126 -8.33 2.72 6.37
C LEU A 126 -9.46 1.91 7.01
N ARG A 127 -9.14 0.75 7.58
CA ARG A 127 -10.07 -0.08 8.36
C ARG A 127 -10.70 0.70 9.50
N LYS A 128 -9.89 1.40 10.30
CA LYS A 128 -10.37 2.20 11.43
C LYS A 128 -11.22 3.38 10.98
N ALA A 129 -10.80 4.07 9.91
CA ALA A 129 -11.57 5.16 9.32
C ALA A 129 -12.95 4.65 8.88
N ARG A 130 -13.02 3.51 8.21
CA ARG A 130 -14.28 2.89 7.77
C ARG A 130 -15.20 2.50 8.91
N GLN A 131 -14.65 1.88 9.96
CA GLN A 131 -15.40 1.48 11.16
C GLN A 131 -16.02 2.68 11.91
N THR A 132 -15.40 3.85 11.85
CA THR A 132 -15.77 5.03 12.65
C THR A 132 -16.55 6.08 11.87
N ALA A 133 -16.52 6.02 10.54
CA ALA A 133 -17.23 6.91 9.66
C ALA A 133 -18.76 6.68 9.72
N ARG A 134 -19.52 7.74 10.02
CA ARG A 134 -21.00 7.72 9.89
C ARG A 134 -21.46 7.93 8.45
N HIS A 135 -20.65 8.61 7.66
CA HIS A 135 -20.84 8.86 6.25
C HIS A 135 -19.53 8.57 5.55
N TRP A 136 -19.59 7.83 4.44
CA TRP A 136 -18.43 7.47 3.66
C TRP A 136 -18.45 8.30 2.38
N PRO A 137 -17.38 9.05 2.07
CA PRO A 137 -17.36 9.88 0.88
C PRO A 137 -17.40 9.02 -0.38
N GLU A 138 -18.16 9.47 -1.39
CA GLU A 138 -18.23 8.81 -2.70
C GLU A 138 -16.93 9.00 -3.51
N TRP A 139 -16.11 10.01 -3.17
CA TRP A 139 -14.91 10.38 -3.94
C TRP A 139 -13.61 10.43 -3.11
N GLY A 140 -12.52 9.90 -3.70
CA GLY A 140 -11.22 9.62 -3.06
C GLY A 140 -10.48 10.78 -2.42
N HIS A 141 -10.78 11.99 -2.86
CA HIS A 141 -10.12 13.22 -2.43
C HIS A 141 -10.84 13.89 -1.24
N GLU A 142 -12.01 13.40 -0.85
CA GLU A 142 -12.75 13.95 0.27
C GLU A 142 -12.17 13.46 1.60
N THR A 143 -11.79 14.41 2.45
CA THR A 143 -11.32 14.13 3.81
C THR A 143 -12.41 13.46 4.63
N ILE A 144 -12.08 12.33 5.28
CA ILE A 144 -13.02 11.64 6.16
C ILE A 144 -13.22 12.53 7.40
N PRO A 145 -14.44 13.04 7.68
CA PRO A 145 -14.66 13.97 8.79
C PRO A 145 -14.25 13.34 10.12
N GLY A 146 -13.16 13.84 10.69
CA GLY A 146 -12.58 13.29 11.91
C GLY A 146 -13.47 13.54 13.12
N ARG A 147 -14.17 12.50 13.62
CA ARG A 147 -14.48 12.43 15.07
C ARG A 147 -13.28 11.88 15.82
N LEU A 148 -12.22 12.68 15.86
CA LEU A 148 -11.16 12.55 16.86
C LEU A 148 -11.13 13.79 17.77
N THR A 149 -12.29 14.39 18.05
CA THR A 149 -12.44 15.23 19.23
C THR A 149 -12.58 14.31 20.44
N ARG A 150 -11.45 14.03 21.10
CA ARG A 150 -11.45 13.64 22.51
C ARG A 150 -12.25 14.69 23.26
N ARG A 151 -13.45 14.33 23.71
CA ARG A 151 -14.04 15.01 24.86
C ARG A 151 -13.16 14.68 26.07
N ARG A 152 -12.44 15.67 26.56
CA ARG A 152 -12.17 15.86 27.99
C ARG A 152 -12.41 17.32 28.30
#